data_AF-A0A318HUI1-F1
#
_entry.id   AF-A0A318HUI1-F1
#
_cell.length_a   1.000
_cell.length_b   1.000
_cell.length_c   1.000
_cell.angle_alpha   90.00
_cell.angle_beta   90.00
_cell.angle_gamma   90.00
#
_symmetry.space_group_name_H-M   'P 1'
#
loop_
_entity.id
_entity.type
_entity.pdbx_description
1 polymer ?
#
loop_
_entity_poly.entity_id
_entity_poly.type
_entity_poly.pdbx_seq_one_letter_code
_entity_poly.pdbx_strand_id
1 'polypeptide(L)'
;MTRLKTLTIQFDTQLVENEIQRFRGAIIKLLPQKEVLFHNHINDGYRYAYPLIQYKRLNNKAALFCIGEGVENIGVFFASNNFNVRIGNKRHCLQIEEVNAKLVDIACDTEQIYSYQLTNWLRLSGRLVGTNYFYYFCTMELFKQLASLMLPSQILDYFDVVKVEEGATQIEISLDETYPESYKADENIESKGFMEPTTITDFPIRDHKLLLHVRRRRWLNRKDGVSFCRPLN
;
A
#
# COMPACT_ATOMS: atom_id res chain seq x y z
N MET A 1 -8.90 -12.59 -24.26
CA MET A 1 -9.50 -12.65 -22.91
C MET A 1 -8.92 -13.85 -22.18
N THR A 2 -8.36 -13.63 -21.00
CA THR A 2 -7.80 -14.72 -20.19
C THR A 2 -8.85 -15.16 -19.18
N ARG A 3 -9.26 -16.43 -19.22
CA ARG A 3 -10.20 -16.99 -18.25
C ARG A 3 -9.46 -17.57 -17.07
N LEU A 4 -9.79 -17.11 -15.87
CA LEU A 4 -9.17 -17.55 -14.63
C LEU A 4 -10.15 -18.38 -13.81
N LYS A 5 -9.77 -19.62 -13.51
CA LYS A 5 -10.50 -20.46 -12.55
C LYS A 5 -10.21 -19.97 -11.14
N THR A 6 -11.24 -19.81 -10.33
CA THR A 6 -11.12 -19.49 -8.90
C THR A 6 -11.99 -20.44 -8.08
N LEU A 7 -11.52 -20.77 -6.88
CA LEU A 7 -12.26 -21.60 -5.93
C LEU A 7 -12.08 -21.03 -4.53
N THR A 8 -13.19 -20.75 -3.87
CA THR A 8 -13.21 -20.38 -2.45
C THR A 8 -13.82 -21.52 -1.67
N ILE A 9 -13.12 -22.00 -0.64
CA ILE A 9 -13.63 -22.97 0.32
C ILE A 9 -13.66 -22.27 1.67
N GLN A 10 -14.85 -22.03 2.21
CA GLN A 10 -15.04 -21.47 3.54
C GLN A 10 -15.38 -22.59 4.51
N PHE A 11 -14.72 -22.56 5.67
CA PHE A 11 -14.99 -23.48 6.76
C PHE A 11 -15.87 -22.81 7.81
N ASP A 12 -16.57 -23.60 8.62
CA ASP A 12 -17.32 -23.12 9.80
C ASP A 12 -16.41 -22.53 10.90
N THR A 13 -15.12 -22.82 10.81
CA THR A 13 -14.12 -22.53 11.82
C THR A 13 -13.85 -21.03 11.95
N GLN A 14 -14.17 -20.47 13.11
CA GLN A 14 -13.92 -19.06 13.44
C GLN A 14 -12.42 -18.78 13.62
N LEU A 15 -11.95 -17.67 13.05
CA LEU A 15 -10.60 -17.15 13.23
C LEU A 15 -10.63 -15.72 13.75
N VAL A 16 -9.73 -15.39 14.67
CA VAL A 16 -9.39 -13.97 14.96
C VAL A 16 -8.30 -13.46 14.02
N GLU A 17 -8.10 -12.14 13.96
CA GLU A 17 -7.23 -11.49 12.95
C GLU A 17 -5.78 -12.01 12.94
N ASN A 18 -5.20 -12.28 14.11
CA ASN A 18 -3.83 -12.76 14.25
C ASN A 18 -3.67 -14.29 14.07
N GLU A 19 -4.74 -15.03 13.84
CA GLU A 19 -4.70 -16.49 13.71
C GLU A 19 -4.45 -16.97 12.28
N ILE A 20 -4.46 -16.08 11.29
CA ILE A 20 -4.32 -16.48 9.89
C ILE A 20 -3.00 -17.23 9.60
N GLN A 21 -1.89 -16.80 10.22
CA GLN A 21 -0.60 -17.48 10.08
C GLN A 21 -0.60 -18.85 10.77
N ARG A 22 -1.31 -18.98 11.89
CA ARG A 22 -1.46 -20.25 12.61
C ARG A 22 -2.33 -21.22 11.82
N PHE A 23 -3.41 -20.72 11.20
CA PHE A 23 -4.26 -21.48 10.30
C PHE A 23 -3.46 -22.01 9.10
N ARG A 24 -2.69 -21.14 8.42
CA ARG A 24 -1.77 -21.55 7.35
C ARG A 24 -0.83 -22.66 7.81
N GLY A 25 -0.16 -22.48 8.94
CA GLY A 25 0.76 -23.50 9.48
C GLY A 25 0.06 -24.81 9.84
N ALA A 26 -1.20 -24.77 10.26
CA ALA A 26 -1.98 -25.95 10.61
C ALA A 26 -2.40 -26.75 9.37
N ILE A 27 -2.84 -26.08 8.30
CA ILE A 27 -3.15 -26.73 7.02
C ILE A 27 -1.90 -27.38 6.41
N ILE A 28 -0.76 -26.69 6.41
CA ILE A 28 0.49 -27.24 5.88
C ILE A 28 0.91 -28.51 6.62
N LYS A 29 0.61 -28.63 7.93
CA LYS A 29 0.89 -29.83 8.72
C LYS A 29 -0.04 -31.01 8.44
N LEU A 30 -1.24 -30.76 7.90
CA LEU A 30 -2.16 -31.82 7.49
C LEU A 30 -1.74 -32.50 6.18
N LEU A 31 -1.01 -31.78 5.33
CA LEU A 31 -0.67 -32.29 4.01
C LEU A 31 0.38 -33.41 4.11
N PRO A 32 0.13 -34.58 3.51
CA PRO A 32 1.05 -35.73 3.59
C PRO A 32 2.38 -35.44 2.86
N GLN A 33 2.34 -34.61 1.82
CA GLN A 33 3.52 -34.06 1.16
C GLN A 33 3.45 -32.54 1.20
N LYS A 34 4.61 -31.89 1.38
CA LYS A 34 4.72 -30.43 1.32
C LYS A 34 4.60 -30.00 -0.14
N GLU A 35 3.38 -29.87 -0.61
CA GLU A 35 3.09 -29.36 -1.96
C GLU A 35 3.43 -27.88 -2.05
N VAL A 36 4.26 -27.50 -3.04
CA VAL A 36 4.86 -26.16 -3.16
C VAL A 36 3.81 -25.06 -3.14
N LEU A 37 2.64 -25.28 -3.74
CA LEU A 37 1.58 -24.26 -3.80
C LEU A 37 0.96 -23.91 -2.44
N PHE A 38 0.99 -24.83 -1.46
CA PHE A 38 0.42 -24.59 -0.12
C PHE A 38 1.37 -23.86 0.82
N HIS A 39 2.68 -24.07 0.66
CA HIS A 39 3.69 -23.52 1.57
C HIS A 39 4.60 -22.47 0.93
N ASN A 40 4.70 -22.41 -0.40
CA ASN A 40 5.51 -21.48 -1.21
C ASN A 40 7.02 -21.49 -0.87
N HIS A 41 7.58 -22.67 -0.56
CA HIS A 41 9.02 -22.87 -0.45
C HIS A 41 9.50 -23.85 -1.53
N ILE A 42 10.74 -23.66 -2.00
CA ILE A 42 11.41 -24.55 -2.95
C ILE A 42 12.80 -24.84 -2.35
N ASN A 43 13.08 -26.10 -2.04
CA ASN A 43 14.29 -26.51 -1.31
C ASN A 43 14.48 -25.68 -0.02
N ASP A 44 15.60 -24.99 0.12
CA ASP A 44 15.91 -24.07 1.22
C ASP A 44 15.50 -22.61 0.95
N GLY A 45 14.85 -22.34 -0.18
CA GLY A 45 14.45 -21.00 -0.65
C GLY A 45 12.94 -20.74 -0.65
N TYR A 46 12.57 -19.54 -1.06
CA TYR A 46 11.18 -19.12 -1.25
C TYR A 46 10.79 -19.14 -2.72
N ARG A 47 9.53 -19.51 -3.00
CA ARG A 47 8.94 -19.31 -4.33
C ARG A 47 8.53 -17.85 -4.50
N TYR A 48 9.33 -17.08 -5.23
CA TYR A 48 9.02 -15.68 -5.58
C TYR A 48 7.99 -15.58 -6.71
N ALA A 49 6.80 -16.12 -6.47
CA ALA A 49 5.67 -16.02 -7.38
C ALA A 49 4.37 -15.83 -6.59
N TYR A 50 3.35 -15.31 -7.25
CA TYR A 50 2.06 -15.05 -6.60
C TYR A 50 1.49 -16.35 -6.01
N PRO A 51 1.04 -16.34 -4.73
CA PRO A 51 0.43 -17.51 -4.10
C PRO A 51 -0.88 -17.88 -4.79
N LEU A 52 -0.90 -19.08 -5.38
CA LEU A 52 -2.08 -19.62 -6.07
C LEU A 52 -3.07 -20.28 -5.11
N ILE A 53 -2.61 -20.62 -3.90
CA ILE A 53 -3.45 -21.01 -2.76
C ILE A 53 -3.20 -20.01 -1.64
N GLN A 54 -4.28 -19.38 -1.18
CA GLN A 54 -4.24 -18.31 -0.21
C GLN A 54 -5.10 -18.64 0.99
N TYR A 55 -4.60 -18.29 2.18
CA TYR A 55 -5.31 -18.42 3.43
C TYR A 55 -5.99 -17.08 3.71
N LYS A 56 -7.31 -17.10 3.86
CA LYS A 56 -8.12 -15.89 4.08
C LYS A 56 -8.99 -16.05 5.32
N ARG A 57 -9.45 -14.90 5.79
CA ARG A 57 -10.49 -14.77 6.79
C ARG A 57 -11.68 -14.08 6.13
N LEU A 58 -12.76 -14.80 5.91
CA LEU A 58 -13.99 -14.29 5.29
C LEU A 58 -15.10 -14.35 6.34
N ASN A 59 -15.75 -13.22 6.62
CA ASN A 59 -16.82 -13.14 7.64
C ASN A 59 -16.45 -13.80 8.99
N ASN A 60 -15.23 -13.52 9.46
CA ASN A 60 -14.62 -14.09 10.68
C ASN A 60 -14.31 -15.60 10.64
N LYS A 61 -14.46 -16.25 9.48
CA LYS A 61 -14.23 -17.69 9.32
C LYS A 61 -13.00 -17.98 8.46
N ALA A 62 -12.42 -19.15 8.68
CA ALA A 62 -11.30 -19.66 7.91
C ALA A 62 -11.72 -19.94 6.46
N ALA A 63 -10.92 -19.50 5.50
CA ALA A 63 -11.16 -19.80 4.11
C ALA A 63 -9.86 -20.07 3.35
N LEU A 64 -9.96 -20.93 2.33
CA LEU A 64 -8.94 -21.12 1.30
C LEU A 64 -9.43 -20.50 0.01
N PHE A 65 -8.60 -19.66 -0.60
CA PHE A 65 -8.86 -19.07 -1.90
C PHE A 65 -7.81 -19.55 -2.90
N CYS A 66 -8.26 -20.23 -3.94
CA CYS A 66 -7.42 -20.87 -4.94
C CYS A 66 -7.63 -20.23 -6.30
N ILE A 67 -6.54 -20.12 -7.07
CA ILE A 67 -6.49 -19.46 -8.37
C ILE A 67 -5.75 -20.34 -9.37
N GLY A 68 -6.31 -20.52 -10.57
CA GLY A 68 -5.66 -21.23 -11.68
C GLY A 68 -5.21 -22.64 -11.27
N GLU A 69 -3.92 -22.92 -11.39
CA GLU A 69 -3.29 -24.19 -10.98
C GLU A 69 -3.53 -24.54 -9.50
N GLY A 70 -3.74 -23.55 -8.62
CA GLY A 70 -4.09 -23.78 -7.23
C GLY A 70 -5.46 -24.46 -7.06
N VAL A 71 -6.40 -24.22 -7.99
CA VAL A 71 -7.71 -24.91 -8.02
C VAL A 71 -7.52 -26.39 -8.37
N GLU A 72 -6.58 -26.69 -9.25
CA GLU A 72 -6.32 -28.06 -9.72
C GLU A 72 -5.60 -28.88 -8.63
N ASN A 73 -4.76 -28.24 -7.83
CA ASN A 73 -3.99 -28.88 -6.75
C ASN A 73 -4.70 -28.97 -5.40
N ILE A 74 -5.85 -28.29 -5.22
CA ILE A 74 -6.56 -28.30 -3.93
C ILE A 74 -7.05 -29.71 -3.54
N GLY A 75 -7.21 -30.62 -4.52
CA GLY A 75 -7.64 -32.00 -4.29
C GLY A 75 -6.72 -32.76 -3.33
N VAL A 76 -5.43 -32.43 -3.28
CA VAL A 76 -4.45 -33.05 -2.37
C VAL A 76 -4.83 -32.80 -0.91
N PHE A 77 -5.41 -31.64 -0.59
CA PHE A 77 -5.89 -31.32 0.76
C PHE A 77 -6.99 -32.29 1.19
N PHE A 78 -7.96 -32.57 0.31
CA PHE A 78 -9.07 -33.45 0.62
C PHE A 78 -8.68 -34.94 0.63
N ALA A 79 -7.65 -35.32 -0.14
CA ALA A 79 -7.13 -36.68 -0.16
C ALA A 79 -6.53 -37.12 1.18
N SER A 80 -6.12 -36.17 2.04
CA SER A 80 -5.56 -36.48 3.37
C SER A 80 -6.56 -37.15 4.32
N ASN A 81 -7.87 -37.01 4.06
CA ASN A 81 -8.98 -37.53 4.86
C ASN A 81 -8.88 -37.24 6.38
N ASN A 82 -8.12 -36.22 6.77
CA ASN A 82 -7.95 -35.76 8.14
C ASN A 82 -8.06 -34.25 8.18
N PHE A 83 -9.12 -33.77 8.81
CA PHE A 83 -9.43 -32.35 8.93
C PHE A 83 -9.23 -31.81 10.36
N ASN A 84 -8.59 -32.60 11.24
CA ASN A 84 -8.32 -32.19 12.61
C ASN A 84 -7.06 -31.33 12.69
N VAL A 85 -7.23 -30.03 12.88
CA VAL A 85 -6.15 -29.06 13.00
C VAL A 85 -6.01 -28.52 14.42
N ARG A 86 -4.79 -28.09 14.75
CA ARG A 86 -4.54 -27.28 15.94
C ARG A 86 -4.19 -25.86 15.51
N ILE A 87 -5.08 -24.90 15.83
CA ILE A 87 -4.89 -23.48 15.56
C ILE A 87 -4.62 -22.80 16.91
N GLY A 88 -3.38 -22.35 17.11
CA GLY A 88 -2.92 -21.90 18.42
C GLY A 88 -3.02 -23.01 19.47
N ASN A 89 -3.85 -22.80 20.49
CA ASN A 89 -4.07 -23.75 21.58
C ASN A 89 -5.36 -24.56 21.43
N LYS A 90 -6.18 -24.28 20.40
CA LYS A 90 -7.47 -24.92 20.19
C LYS A 90 -7.37 -25.99 19.12
N ARG A 91 -8.10 -27.10 19.33
CA ARG A 91 -8.30 -28.14 18.32
C ARG A 91 -9.60 -27.84 17.58
N HIS A 92 -9.56 -27.94 16.26
CA HIS A 92 -10.69 -27.76 15.38
C HIS A 92 -10.78 -28.95 14.43
N CYS A 93 -11.99 -29.38 14.12
CA CYS A 93 -12.24 -30.23 12.96
C CYS A 93 -12.78 -29.31 11.87
N LEU A 94 -12.04 -29.13 10.78
CA LEU A 94 -12.44 -28.22 9.71
C LEU A 94 -13.64 -28.81 8.98
N GLN A 95 -14.81 -28.17 9.08
CA GLN A 95 -15.98 -28.52 8.31
C GLN A 95 -16.21 -27.47 7.23
N ILE A 96 -16.45 -27.93 6.00
CA ILE A 96 -16.74 -27.03 4.89
C ILE A 96 -18.15 -26.49 5.09
N GLU A 97 -18.25 -25.17 5.14
CA GLU A 97 -19.53 -24.46 5.21
C GLU A 97 -20.01 -24.07 3.81
N GLU A 98 -19.10 -23.57 2.97
CA GLU A 98 -19.42 -23.10 1.63
C GLU A 98 -18.29 -23.40 0.65
N VAL A 99 -18.65 -23.76 -0.58
CA VAL A 99 -17.72 -23.88 -1.71
C VAL A 99 -18.23 -23.04 -2.87
N ASN A 100 -17.38 -22.12 -3.35
CA ASN A 100 -17.73 -21.21 -4.44
C ASN A 100 -16.67 -21.28 -5.54
N ALA A 101 -17.02 -21.93 -6.65
CA ALA A 101 -16.18 -22.04 -7.84
C ALA A 101 -16.65 -21.04 -8.91
N LYS A 102 -15.73 -20.25 -9.46
CA LYS A 102 -16.05 -19.29 -10.52
C LYS A 102 -15.01 -19.35 -11.63
N LEU A 103 -15.48 -19.17 -12.86
CA LEU A 103 -14.64 -18.83 -14.00
C LEU A 103 -14.76 -17.33 -14.24
N VAL A 104 -13.67 -16.61 -14.03
CA VAL A 104 -13.62 -15.14 -14.08
C VAL A 104 -12.87 -14.72 -15.34
N ASP A 105 -13.50 -13.88 -16.17
CA ASP A 105 -12.83 -13.27 -17.31
C ASP A 105 -11.92 -12.14 -16.81
N ILE A 106 -10.63 -12.19 -17.16
CA ILE A 106 -9.66 -11.12 -16.92
C ILE A 106 -9.44 -10.39 -18.23
N ALA A 107 -9.85 -9.12 -18.23
CA ALA A 107 -9.64 -8.19 -19.33
C ALA A 107 -9.41 -6.78 -18.77
N CYS A 108 -8.71 -5.95 -19.54
CA CYS A 108 -8.77 -4.51 -19.33
C CYS A 108 -10.05 -4.02 -20.00
N ASP A 109 -10.95 -3.46 -19.21
CA ASP A 109 -12.20 -2.87 -19.69
C ASP A 109 -12.01 -1.36 -19.78
N THR A 110 -12.20 -0.81 -20.97
CA THR A 110 -12.06 0.63 -21.23
C THR A 110 -13.38 1.38 -21.17
N GLU A 111 -14.51 0.68 -21.06
CA GLU A 111 -15.85 1.26 -21.09
C GLU A 111 -16.48 1.34 -19.70
N GLN A 112 -16.12 0.43 -18.79
CA GLN A 112 -16.70 0.36 -17.46
C GLN A 112 -15.70 0.70 -16.34
N ILE A 113 -16.13 1.55 -15.40
CA ILE A 113 -15.39 1.86 -14.18
C ILE A 113 -15.82 0.89 -13.07
N TYR A 114 -14.86 0.21 -12.46
CA TYR A 114 -15.07 -0.71 -11.34
C TYR A 114 -14.56 -0.11 -10.04
N SER A 115 -15.44 0.02 -9.05
CA SER A 115 -15.06 0.40 -7.68
C SER A 115 -14.71 -0.84 -6.88
N TYR A 116 -13.56 -0.83 -6.19
CA TYR A 116 -13.13 -1.90 -5.29
C TYR A 116 -12.49 -1.34 -4.04
N GLN A 117 -12.55 -2.10 -2.94
CA GLN A 117 -11.94 -1.75 -1.67
C GLN A 117 -10.95 -2.83 -1.26
N LEU A 118 -9.77 -2.39 -0.83
CA LEU A 118 -8.72 -3.26 -0.32
C LEU A 118 -8.69 -3.13 1.19
N THR A 119 -8.71 -4.25 1.90
CA THR A 119 -8.66 -4.29 3.36
C THR A 119 -7.34 -4.91 3.83
N ASN A 120 -6.75 -4.35 4.88
CA ASN A 120 -5.48 -4.82 5.47
C ASN A 120 -4.34 -5.03 4.45
N TRP A 121 -4.22 -4.11 3.48
CA TRP A 121 -3.16 -4.14 2.48
C TRP A 121 -1.80 -3.88 3.14
N LEU A 122 -0.93 -4.89 3.14
CA LEU A 122 0.47 -4.77 3.57
C LEU A 122 1.36 -4.43 2.37
N ARG A 123 1.57 -3.14 2.11
CA ARG A 123 2.31 -2.65 0.91
C ARG A 123 3.82 -2.79 1.02
N LEU A 124 4.34 -2.89 2.25
CA LEU A 124 5.76 -2.75 2.54
C LEU A 124 6.37 -4.12 2.88
N SER A 125 7.45 -4.48 2.18
CA SER A 125 8.25 -5.66 2.50
C SER A 125 9.34 -5.33 3.52
N GLY A 126 9.76 -6.32 4.31
CA GLY A 126 10.58 -6.16 5.52
C GLY A 126 11.94 -5.46 5.37
N ARG A 127 12.41 -5.19 4.14
CA ARG A 127 13.65 -4.41 3.91
C ARG A 127 13.53 -2.93 4.30
N LEU A 128 12.31 -2.45 4.56
CA LEU A 128 12.00 -1.09 5.03
C LEU A 128 11.75 -1.03 6.56
N VAL A 129 11.80 -2.16 7.26
CA VAL A 129 11.42 -2.26 8.68
C VAL A 129 12.68 -2.45 9.53
N GLY A 130 13.49 -1.40 9.61
CA GLY A 130 14.69 -1.37 10.45
C GLY A 130 14.76 -0.09 11.26
N THR A 131 14.34 -0.14 12.53
CA THR A 131 14.50 0.90 13.57
C THR A 131 13.70 2.21 13.42
N ASN A 132 13.16 2.69 14.55
CA ASN A 132 12.20 3.82 14.65
C ASN A 132 12.69 5.16 14.06
N TYR A 133 14.00 5.36 13.84
CA TYR A 133 14.53 6.58 13.21
C TYR A 133 14.62 6.48 11.68
N PHE A 134 14.84 5.28 11.12
CA PHE A 134 14.85 5.06 9.67
C PHE A 134 13.43 5.10 9.09
N TYR A 135 12.43 4.71 9.88
CA TYR A 135 11.02 4.71 9.48
C TYR A 135 10.55 6.11 9.07
N TYR A 136 10.89 7.15 9.86
CA TYR A 136 10.49 8.53 9.58
C TYR A 136 11.20 9.10 8.34
N PHE A 137 12.50 8.83 8.20
CA PHE A 137 13.30 9.31 7.08
C PHE A 137 12.88 8.64 5.76
N CYS A 138 12.62 7.34 5.79
CA CYS A 138 12.19 6.58 4.61
C CYS A 138 10.75 6.90 4.20
N THR A 139 9.85 7.17 5.15
CA THR A 139 8.49 7.66 4.84
C THR A 139 8.49 9.03 4.16
N MET A 140 9.42 9.93 4.53
CA MET A 140 9.51 11.26 3.93
C MET A 140 10.05 11.22 2.50
N GLU A 141 11.08 10.41 2.22
CA GLU A 141 11.62 10.28 0.86
C GLU A 141 10.65 9.57 -0.09
N LEU A 142 9.94 8.54 0.38
CA LEU A 142 8.91 7.88 -0.42
C LEU A 142 7.69 8.79 -0.67
N PHE A 143 7.32 9.61 0.33
CA PHE A 143 6.26 10.60 0.18
C PHE A 143 6.66 11.68 -0.84
N LYS A 144 7.90 12.17 -0.80
CA LYS A 144 8.43 13.10 -1.81
C LYS A 144 8.38 12.49 -3.21
N GLN A 145 8.76 11.23 -3.38
CA GLN A 145 8.68 10.54 -4.68
C GLN A 145 7.23 10.45 -5.19
N LEU A 146 6.29 10.12 -4.32
CA LEU A 146 4.87 10.05 -4.71
C LEU A 146 4.29 11.44 -5.00
N ALA A 147 4.65 12.44 -4.20
CA ALA A 147 4.27 13.83 -4.40
C ALA A 147 4.88 14.39 -5.70
N SER A 148 6.12 14.04 -6.05
CA SER A 148 6.75 14.44 -7.33
C SER A 148 6.10 13.83 -8.56
N LEU A 149 5.33 12.74 -8.41
CA LEU A 149 4.53 12.17 -9.49
C LEU A 149 3.18 12.90 -9.66
N MET A 150 2.68 13.56 -8.61
CA MET A 150 1.37 14.21 -8.62
C MET A 150 1.44 15.73 -8.76
N LEU A 151 2.55 16.34 -8.34
CA LEU A 151 2.78 17.77 -8.39
C LEU A 151 3.68 18.14 -9.57
N PRO A 152 3.70 19.43 -9.99
CA PRO A 152 4.57 19.88 -11.06
C PRO A 152 6.04 19.52 -10.79
N SER A 153 6.76 19.11 -11.83
CA SER A 153 8.17 18.75 -11.73
C SER A 153 8.97 19.87 -11.05
N GLN A 154 9.88 19.50 -10.16
CA GLN A 154 10.79 20.42 -9.44
C GLN A 154 10.13 21.34 -8.39
N ILE A 155 8.80 21.33 -8.22
CA ILE A 155 8.16 22.18 -7.19
C ILE A 155 8.67 21.84 -5.78
N LEU A 156 8.95 20.56 -5.52
CA LEU A 156 9.46 20.07 -4.25
C LEU A 156 10.95 20.38 -4.01
N ASP A 157 11.66 20.90 -5.02
CA ASP A 157 13.05 21.38 -4.84
C ASP A 157 13.07 22.76 -4.17
N TYR A 158 11.97 23.52 -4.31
CA TYR A 158 11.83 24.89 -3.82
C TYR A 158 10.79 25.03 -2.72
N PHE A 159 9.83 24.12 -2.61
CA PHE A 159 8.70 24.23 -1.69
C PHE A 159 8.47 22.95 -0.89
N ASP A 160 8.20 23.11 0.40
CA ASP A 160 7.78 22.04 1.30
C ASP A 160 6.24 21.98 1.36
N VAL A 161 5.68 20.78 1.31
CA VAL A 161 4.25 20.58 1.56
C VAL A 161 3.97 20.74 3.05
N VAL A 162 3.20 21.76 3.40
CA VAL A 162 2.89 22.08 4.81
C VAL A 162 1.49 21.65 5.23
N LYS A 163 0.56 21.50 4.27
CA LYS A 163 -0.82 21.10 4.55
C LYS A 163 -1.45 20.45 3.33
N VAL A 164 -2.27 19.43 3.55
CA VAL A 164 -3.11 18.80 2.54
C VAL A 164 -4.51 18.67 3.12
N GLU A 165 -5.51 19.19 2.41
CA GLU A 165 -6.92 19.10 2.76
C GLU A 165 -7.70 18.47 1.60
N GLU A 166 -8.47 17.44 1.92
CA GLU A 166 -9.34 16.75 0.98
C GLU A 166 -10.78 17.15 1.24
N GLY A 167 -11.40 17.78 0.25
CA GLY A 167 -12.83 18.07 0.21
C GLY A 167 -13.58 17.11 -0.70
N ALA A 168 -14.90 17.25 -0.78
CA ALA A 168 -15.75 16.35 -1.57
C ALA A 168 -15.52 16.42 -3.09
N THR A 169 -14.99 17.54 -3.60
CA THR A 169 -14.78 17.78 -5.04
C THR A 169 -13.44 18.43 -5.37
N GLN A 170 -12.62 18.74 -4.37
CA GLN A 170 -11.33 19.40 -4.55
C GLN A 170 -10.32 18.97 -3.49
N ILE A 171 -9.05 18.99 -3.87
CA ILE A 171 -7.91 18.78 -2.99
C ILE A 171 -7.13 20.09 -2.95
N GLU A 172 -6.86 20.58 -1.75
CA GLU A 172 -6.10 21.79 -1.48
C GLU A 172 -4.75 21.41 -0.86
N ILE A 173 -3.65 21.80 -1.50
CA ILE A 173 -2.30 21.55 -1.03
C ILE A 173 -1.62 22.88 -0.77
N SER A 174 -1.20 23.12 0.47
CA SER A 174 -0.42 24.31 0.83
C SER A 174 1.08 24.01 0.82
N LEU A 175 1.84 24.90 0.19
CA LEU A 175 3.26 24.78 -0.10
C LEU A 175 4.00 26.03 0.38
N ASP A 176 5.07 25.85 1.16
CA ASP A 176 5.90 26.93 1.68
C ASP A 176 7.31 26.88 1.09
N GLU A 177 7.86 28.03 0.69
CA GLU A 177 9.22 28.08 0.15
C GLU A 177 10.25 27.62 1.21
N THR A 178 11.06 26.64 0.81
CA THR A 178 12.08 25.99 1.63
C THR A 178 13.11 27.00 2.12
N TYR A 179 13.75 26.69 3.25
CA TYR A 179 14.93 27.43 3.70
C TYR A 179 16.18 26.63 3.34
N PRO A 180 16.81 26.88 2.16
CA PRO A 180 17.95 26.10 1.72
C PRO A 180 19.17 26.38 2.60
N GLU A 181 20.00 25.35 2.82
CA GLU A 181 21.25 25.44 3.59
C GLU A 181 22.19 26.55 3.08
N SER A 182 22.21 26.81 1.77
CA SER A 182 23.01 27.91 1.20
C SER A 182 22.62 29.28 1.75
N TYR A 183 21.34 29.52 2.02
CA TYR A 183 20.85 30.78 2.58
C TYR A 183 20.92 30.78 4.12
N LYS A 184 20.94 29.61 4.76
CA LYS A 184 21.19 29.50 6.21
C LYS A 184 22.65 29.80 6.55
N ALA A 185 23.56 29.42 5.66
CA ALA A 185 25.00 29.62 5.84
C ALA A 185 25.45 31.06 5.53
N ASP A 186 24.65 31.86 4.81
CA ASP A 186 24.98 33.26 4.50
C ASP A 186 24.42 34.20 5.57
N GLU A 187 25.31 34.77 6.38
CA GLU A 187 24.97 35.74 7.44
C GLU A 187 24.31 37.03 6.92
N ASN A 188 24.44 37.29 5.62
CA ASN A 188 23.84 38.46 4.97
C ASN A 188 22.38 38.22 4.56
N ILE A 189 21.87 36.99 4.62
CA ILE A 189 20.52 36.67 4.19
C ILE A 189 19.67 36.33 5.40
N GLU A 190 18.55 37.04 5.55
CA GLU A 190 17.59 36.78 6.62
C GLU A 190 16.19 36.48 6.06
N SER A 191 15.51 35.48 6.61
CA SER A 191 14.09 35.25 6.33
C SER A 191 13.22 36.17 7.18
N LYS A 192 12.35 36.97 6.55
CA LYS A 192 11.35 37.83 7.20
C LYS A 192 9.94 37.22 7.20
N GLY A 193 9.85 35.89 7.10
CA GLY A 193 8.58 35.16 7.01
C GLY A 193 8.10 34.97 5.56
N PHE A 194 6.80 34.76 5.41
CA PHE A 194 6.17 34.43 4.13
C PHE A 194 5.31 35.58 3.59
N MET A 195 5.20 35.65 2.27
CA MET A 195 4.24 36.49 1.58
C MET A 195 2.84 35.84 1.58
N GLU A 196 1.82 36.60 1.19
CA GLU A 196 0.47 36.08 1.00
C GLU A 196 0.46 34.91 -0.01
N PRO A 197 -0.34 33.85 0.26
CA PRO A 197 -0.41 32.68 -0.60
C PRO A 197 -0.98 33.03 -1.97
N THR A 198 -0.32 32.52 -3.02
CA THR A 198 -0.86 32.54 -4.38
C THR A 198 -1.49 31.19 -4.67
N THR A 199 -2.71 31.18 -5.21
CA THR A 199 -3.41 29.94 -5.54
C THR A 199 -3.24 29.61 -7.01
N ILE A 200 -2.74 28.42 -7.30
CA ILE A 200 -2.55 27.87 -8.65
C ILE A 200 -3.52 26.70 -8.80
N THR A 201 -4.25 26.66 -9.90
CA THR A 201 -5.05 25.47 -10.24
C THR A 201 -4.19 24.53 -11.07
N ASP A 202 -4.16 23.26 -10.69
CA ASP A 202 -3.38 22.22 -11.37
C ASP A 202 -4.29 21.09 -11.86
N PHE A 203 -3.71 20.12 -12.59
CA PHE A 203 -4.45 19.01 -13.17
C PHE A 203 -5.22 18.22 -12.10
N PRO A 204 -6.50 17.89 -12.35
CA PRO A 204 -7.30 17.13 -11.41
C PRO A 204 -6.69 15.78 -11.06
N ILE A 205 -6.76 15.39 -9.79
CA ILE A 205 -6.33 14.07 -9.31
C ILE A 205 -7.58 13.28 -8.93
N ARG A 206 -7.81 12.15 -9.62
CA ARG A 206 -8.94 11.23 -9.35
C ARG A 206 -10.26 11.97 -9.19
N ASP A 207 -10.60 12.79 -10.20
CA ASP A 207 -11.84 13.58 -10.27
C ASP A 207 -11.99 14.74 -9.28
N HIS A 208 -10.93 15.04 -8.50
CA HIS A 208 -10.90 16.21 -7.61
C HIS A 208 -10.09 17.34 -8.26
N LYS A 209 -10.65 18.55 -8.26
CA LYS A 209 -9.90 19.75 -8.66
C LYS A 209 -8.70 19.94 -7.73
N LEU A 210 -7.49 20.12 -8.28
CA LEU A 210 -6.30 20.36 -7.48
C LEU A 210 -6.02 21.87 -7.39
N LEU A 211 -5.93 22.37 -6.15
CA LEU A 211 -5.55 23.74 -5.84
C LEU A 211 -4.26 23.73 -5.03
N LEU A 212 -3.24 24.44 -5.53
CA LEU A 212 -1.95 24.60 -4.90
C LEU A 212 -1.84 26.01 -4.32
N HIS A 213 -1.79 26.13 -2.99
CA HIS A 213 -1.58 27.40 -2.29
C HIS A 213 -0.09 27.58 -2.00
N VAL A 214 0.59 28.37 -2.83
CA VAL A 214 2.04 28.56 -2.77
C VAL A 214 2.39 29.84 -2.04
N ARG A 215 3.13 29.72 -0.93
CA ARG A 215 3.69 30.85 -0.18
C ARG A 215 5.17 30.99 -0.44
N ARG A 216 5.55 32.14 -0.99
CA ARG A 216 6.96 32.52 -1.19
C ARG A 216 7.52 33.17 0.07
N ARG A 217 8.81 32.98 0.34
CA ARG A 217 9.46 33.57 1.49
C ARG A 217 9.98 34.95 1.13
N ARG A 218 9.84 35.90 2.07
CA ARG A 218 10.45 37.21 1.95
C ARG A 218 11.87 37.14 2.49
N TRP A 219 12.84 37.36 1.62
CA TRP A 219 14.25 37.41 1.98
C TRP A 219 14.68 38.86 2.14
N LEU A 220 15.58 39.10 3.08
CA LEU A 220 16.23 40.40 3.29
C LEU A 220 17.73 40.23 3.12
N ASN A 221 18.33 41.02 2.24
CA ASN A 221 19.77 41.16 2.21
C ASN A 221 20.18 42.22 3.23
N ARG A 222 21.01 41.84 4.20
CA ARG A 222 21.47 42.71 5.29
C ARG A 222 22.53 43.70 4.85
N LYS A 223 23.20 43.48 3.71
CA LYS A 223 24.22 44.39 3.19
C LYS A 223 23.63 45.70 2.67
N ASP A 224 22.49 45.61 2.00
CA ASP A 224 21.82 46.74 1.34
C ASP A 224 20.43 47.05 1.94
N GLY A 225 19.91 46.19 2.81
CA GLY A 225 18.59 46.33 3.42
C GLY A 225 17.43 46.04 2.45
N VAL A 226 17.72 45.48 1.27
CA VAL A 226 16.72 45.28 0.22
C VAL A 226 16.04 43.91 0.40
N SER A 227 14.72 43.90 0.30
CA SER A 227 13.93 42.66 0.30
C SER A 227 13.88 42.06 -1.10
N PHE A 228 14.01 40.74 -1.21
CA PHE A 228 13.99 40.03 -2.48
C PHE A 228 13.27 38.68 -2.38
N CYS A 229 12.94 38.11 -3.54
CA CYS A 229 12.43 36.75 -3.68
C CYS A 229 13.53 35.88 -4.29
N ARG A 230 13.66 34.63 -3.84
CA ARG A 230 14.62 33.68 -4.43
C ARG A 230 14.27 33.44 -5.90
N PRO A 231 15.21 33.42 -6.85
CA PRO A 231 14.89 33.02 -8.21
C PRO A 231 14.50 31.53 -8.25
N LEU A 232 13.44 31.20 -8.99
CA LEU A 232 13.04 29.83 -9.30
C LEU A 232 13.59 29.53 -10.71
N ASN A 233 14.47 28.54 -10.82
CA ASN A 233 15.06 28.11 -12.09
C ASN A 233 14.46 26.80 -12.55
#